data_AF-A0A0S7WFK3-F1
#
_entry.id   AF-A0A0S7WFK3-F1
#
_cell.length_a   1.000
_cell.length_b   1.000
_cell.length_c   1.000
_cell.angle_alpha   90.00
_cell.angle_beta   90.00
_cell.angle_gamma   90.00
#
_symmetry.space_group_name_H-M   'P 1'
#
loop_
_entity.id
_entity.type
_entity.pdbx_description
1 polymer ?
#
loop_
_entity_poly.entity_id
_entity_poly.type
_entity_poly.pdbx_seq_one_letter_code
_entity_poly.pdbx_strand_id
1 'polypeptide(L)'
;MERNRVVVHFRKGKLLKGYTHDFTPAKDVFHLTSEQAEDRGKIHEVHIDDLKAVFFVKTLEGNKDYVETKRFEEGTGTAQGLKIKLEFFDGEIMSGTSLGYNPNRKGFFVIPVDPQSNNDRIYVVRSALRDIRLGKDAGT
;
A
#
# COMPACT_ATOMS: atom_id res chain seq x y z
N MET A 1 -2.80 -9.43 21.04
CA MET A 1 -3.10 -9.41 19.59
C MET A 1 -2.36 -8.24 18.98
N GLU A 2 -1.53 -8.48 17.97
CA GLU A 2 -0.79 -7.42 17.30
C GLU A 2 -1.75 -6.54 16.49
N ARG A 3 -1.64 -5.22 16.63
CA ARG A 3 -2.43 -4.23 15.87
C ARG A 3 -1.61 -3.79 14.67
N ASN A 4 -2.16 -3.95 13.46
CA ASN A 4 -1.53 -3.37 12.29
C ASN A 4 -1.78 -1.87 12.29
N ARG A 5 -0.71 -1.08 12.25
CA ARG A 5 -0.77 0.37 11.97
C ARG A 5 -1.00 0.55 10.49
N VAL A 6 -2.05 1.29 10.13
CA VAL A 6 -2.41 1.49 8.74
C VAL A 6 -2.75 2.94 8.45
N VAL A 7 -2.37 3.36 7.25
CA VAL A 7 -2.91 4.53 6.57
C VAL A 7 -3.73 4.04 5.39
N VAL A 8 -5.02 4.33 5.40
CA VAL A 8 -5.94 4.00 4.32
C VAL A 8 -6.07 5.20 3.41
N HIS A 9 -5.81 5.00 2.12
CA HIS A 9 -5.98 6.02 1.10
C HIS A 9 -7.21 5.72 0.26
N PHE A 10 -8.23 6.56 0.37
CA PHE A 10 -9.44 6.46 -0.44
C PHE A 10 -9.19 6.96 -1.86
N ARG A 11 -9.97 6.49 -2.84
CA ARG A 11 -9.84 6.93 -4.24
C ARG A 11 -10.02 8.45 -4.41
N LYS A 12 -10.75 9.10 -3.50
CA LYS A 12 -11.00 10.55 -3.51
C LYS A 12 -9.92 11.38 -2.78
N GLY A 13 -8.73 10.83 -2.54
CA GLY A 13 -7.62 11.54 -1.89
C GLY A 13 -7.70 11.64 -0.36
N LYS A 14 -8.83 11.25 0.25
CA LYS A 14 -8.97 11.21 1.71
C LYS A 14 -8.02 10.17 2.31
N LEU A 15 -7.35 10.54 3.40
CA LEU A 15 -6.57 9.63 4.23
C LEU A 15 -7.30 9.37 5.56
N LEU A 16 -7.25 8.12 6.02
CA LEU A 16 -7.68 7.73 7.36
C LEU A 16 -6.54 6.94 8.02
N LYS A 17 -6.16 7.32 9.24
CA LYS A 17 -5.00 6.79 9.95
C LYS A 17 -5.44 6.10 11.24
N GLY A 18 -4.90 4.92 11.52
CA GLY A 18 -5.23 4.22 12.74
C GLY A 18 -4.78 2.77 12.75
N TYR A 19 -5.56 1.93 13.42
CA TYR A 19 -5.24 0.52 13.60
C TYR A 19 -6.34 -0.39 13.06
N THR A 20 -5.95 -1.52 12.50
CA THR A 20 -6.85 -2.61 12.10
C THR A 20 -6.42 -3.95 12.66
N HIS A 21 -7.39 -4.84 12.84
CA HIS A 21 -7.22 -6.20 13.36
C HIS A 21 -7.73 -7.28 12.42
N ASP A 22 -8.58 -6.92 11.47
CA ASP A 22 -9.38 -7.86 10.69
C ASP A 22 -9.21 -7.67 9.18
N PHE A 23 -8.31 -6.77 8.74
CA PHE A 23 -7.96 -6.62 7.35
C PHE A 23 -7.49 -7.95 6.74
N THR A 24 -8.17 -8.37 5.68
CA THR A 24 -7.76 -9.48 4.83
C THR A 24 -8.17 -9.22 3.38
N PRO A 25 -7.32 -9.53 2.38
CA PRO A 25 -7.67 -9.42 0.97
C PRO A 25 -8.87 -10.28 0.52
N ALA A 26 -9.31 -11.23 1.34
CA ALA A 26 -10.42 -12.13 1.03
C ALA A 26 -11.79 -11.56 1.36
N LYS A 27 -11.87 -10.46 2.13
CA LYS A 27 -13.12 -9.78 2.49
C LYS A 27 -13.23 -8.46 1.74
N ASP A 28 -14.46 -8.00 1.55
CA ASP A 28 -14.74 -6.71 0.90
C ASP A 28 -14.67 -5.53 1.86
N VAL A 29 -14.76 -5.80 3.16
CA VAL A 29 -14.78 -4.82 4.24
C VAL A 29 -13.83 -5.21 5.36
N PHE A 30 -13.33 -4.21 6.07
CA PHE A 30 -12.58 -4.34 7.32
C PHE A 30 -12.82 -3.13 8.21
N HIS A 31 -12.34 -3.18 9.44
CA HIS A 31 -12.52 -2.10 10.42
C HIS A 31 -11.22 -1.39 10.74
N LEU A 32 -11.30 -0.08 10.89
CA LEU A 32 -10.21 0.79 11.31
C LEU A 32 -10.64 1.61 12.53
N THR A 33 -9.90 1.48 13.63
CA THR A 33 -10.02 2.38 14.80
C THR A 33 -9.14 3.61 14.55
N SER A 34 -9.75 4.79 14.45
CA SER A 34 -9.09 6.04 14.06
C SER A 34 -8.16 6.58 15.14
N GLU A 35 -7.03 7.14 14.73
CA GLU A 35 -6.14 7.97 15.56
C GLU A 35 -6.10 9.43 15.09
N GLN A 36 -7.00 9.85 14.19
CA GLN A 36 -7.11 11.25 13.79
C GLN A 36 -7.71 12.09 14.92
N ALA A 37 -7.30 13.36 15.04
CA ALA A 37 -7.67 14.19 16.18
C ALA A 37 -9.18 14.45 16.27
N GLU A 38 -9.83 14.58 15.11
CA GLU A 38 -11.27 14.87 14.98
C GLU A 38 -12.18 13.71 15.39
N ASP A 39 -11.72 12.45 15.32
CA ASP A 39 -12.55 11.27 15.55
C ASP A 39 -11.80 10.09 16.20
N ARG A 40 -10.79 10.40 17.02
CA ARG A 40 -9.97 9.41 17.72
C ARG A 40 -10.81 8.36 18.44
N GLY A 41 -10.47 7.09 18.26
CA GLY A 41 -11.17 5.94 18.84
C GLY A 41 -12.43 5.50 18.09
N LYS A 42 -12.93 6.30 17.13
CA LYS A 42 -14.05 5.90 16.27
C LYS A 42 -13.66 4.71 15.40
N ILE A 43 -14.58 3.75 15.28
CA ILE A 43 -14.44 2.61 14.38
C ILE A 43 -15.11 2.95 13.06
N HIS A 44 -14.35 2.88 11.98
CA HIS A 44 -14.85 3.02 10.61
C HIS A 44 -14.89 1.65 9.94
N GLU A 45 -16.02 1.31 9.36
CA GLU A 45 -16.12 0.25 8.37
C GLU A 45 -15.56 0.79 7.04
N VAL A 46 -14.62 0.06 6.44
CA VAL A 46 -13.91 0.47 5.23
C VAL A 46 -14.11 -0.57 4.14
N HIS A 47 -14.73 -0.15 3.04
CA HIS A 47 -14.86 -0.97 1.83
C HIS A 47 -13.59 -0.90 0.99
N ILE A 48 -13.04 -2.05 0.60
CA ILE A 48 -11.81 -2.12 -0.20
C ILE A 48 -11.97 -1.45 -1.56
N ASP A 49 -13.15 -1.55 -2.18
CA ASP A 49 -13.38 -1.00 -3.52
C ASP A 49 -13.40 0.55 -3.55
N ASP A 50 -13.56 1.20 -2.39
CA ASP A 50 -13.44 2.65 -2.22
C ASP A 50 -11.98 3.13 -2.09
N LEU A 51 -11.03 2.20 -2.04
CA LEU A 51 -9.63 2.50 -1.75
C LEU A 51 -8.77 2.57 -3.01
N LYS A 52 -7.73 3.39 -2.89
CA LYS A 52 -6.53 3.33 -3.71
C LYS A 52 -5.62 2.21 -3.18
N ALA A 53 -5.32 2.26 -1.89
CA ALA A 53 -4.43 1.32 -1.21
C ALA A 53 -4.58 1.37 0.32
N VAL A 54 -4.11 0.32 0.98
CA VAL A 54 -3.88 0.26 2.44
C VAL A 54 -2.38 0.16 2.68
N PHE A 55 -1.81 1.17 3.32
CA PHE A 55 -0.40 1.25 3.65
C PHE A 55 -0.20 0.73 5.07
N PHE A 56 0.57 -0.34 5.22
CA PHE A 56 1.00 -0.84 6.54
C PHE A 56 2.28 -0.10 6.89
N VAL A 57 2.22 0.68 7.97
CA VAL A 57 3.25 1.68 8.27
C VAL A 57 3.95 1.43 9.60
N LYS A 58 5.22 1.82 9.66
CA LYS A 58 6.02 1.84 10.88
C LYS A 58 5.48 2.91 11.85
N THR A 59 5.14 4.10 11.37
CA THR A 59 4.51 5.17 12.17
C THR A 59 3.32 5.79 11.45
N LEU A 60 2.34 6.32 12.19
CA LEU A 60 1.15 6.97 11.60
C LEU A 60 1.47 8.38 11.09
N GLU A 61 2.47 9.03 11.70
CA GLU A 61 2.95 10.36 11.33
C GLU A 61 3.71 10.29 10.01
N GLY A 62 4.58 9.28 9.85
CA GLY A 62 5.54 9.16 8.76
C GLY A 62 6.56 10.31 8.76
N ASN A 63 7.30 10.44 7.66
CA ASN A 63 8.13 11.60 7.36
C ASN A 63 7.70 12.18 6.01
N LYS A 64 7.10 13.38 6.03
CA LYS A 64 6.59 14.03 4.81
C LYS A 64 7.69 14.58 3.91
N ASP A 65 8.87 14.83 4.46
CA ASP A 65 10.01 15.37 3.74
C ASP A 65 10.91 14.26 3.16
N TYR A 66 10.59 13.00 3.48
CA TYR A 66 11.31 11.85 2.94
C TYR A 66 10.88 11.57 1.50
N VAL A 67 11.86 11.57 0.59
CA VAL A 67 11.65 11.25 -0.83
C VAL A 67 12.07 9.80 -1.06
N GLU A 68 11.08 8.91 -1.16
CA GLU A 68 11.34 7.48 -1.38
C GLU A 68 12.00 7.23 -2.73
N THR A 69 12.99 6.34 -2.76
CA THR A 69 13.53 5.84 -4.03
C THR A 69 12.51 4.95 -4.73
N LYS A 70 12.40 5.11 -6.05
CA LYS A 70 11.54 4.29 -6.92
C LYS A 70 12.33 3.39 -7.86
N ARG A 71 13.66 3.40 -7.74
CA ARG A 71 14.56 2.65 -8.61
C ARG A 71 14.99 1.38 -7.92
N PHE A 72 14.95 0.28 -8.65
CA PHE A 72 15.63 -0.94 -8.24
C PHE A 72 17.14 -0.68 -8.37
N GLU A 73 17.90 -0.83 -7.28
CA GLU A 73 19.35 -0.79 -7.37
C GLU A 73 19.84 -1.95 -8.25
N GLU A 74 20.74 -1.63 -9.18
CA GLU A 74 21.38 -2.65 -10.03
C GLU A 74 22.48 -3.36 -9.22
N GLY A 75 22.47 -4.69 -9.22
CA GLY A 75 23.53 -5.50 -8.58
C GLY A 75 23.24 -5.98 -7.16
N THR A 76 22.20 -5.50 -6.48
CA THR A 76 21.73 -6.10 -5.23
C THR A 76 20.82 -7.28 -5.55
N GLY A 77 21.41 -8.47 -5.72
CA GLY A 77 20.73 -9.73 -6.07
C GLY A 77 19.76 -10.27 -5.01
N THR A 78 19.00 -9.41 -4.32
CA THR A 78 18.31 -9.73 -3.06
C THR A 78 16.83 -9.34 -3.00
N ALA A 79 16.28 -8.67 -4.02
CA ALA A 79 14.86 -8.34 -4.05
C ALA A 79 14.02 -9.62 -4.24
N GLN A 80 13.55 -10.21 -3.13
CA GLN A 80 12.66 -11.36 -3.16
C GLN A 80 11.29 -10.94 -3.74
N GLY A 81 10.79 -11.73 -4.69
CA GLY A 81 9.49 -11.51 -5.34
C GLY A 81 9.57 -10.90 -6.74
N LEU A 82 8.41 -10.78 -7.38
CA LEU A 82 8.24 -10.22 -8.72
C LEU A 82 8.39 -8.69 -8.65
N LYS A 83 9.38 -8.14 -9.37
CA LYS A 83 9.50 -6.68 -9.57
C LYS A 83 8.23 -6.15 -10.23
N ILE A 84 7.71 -5.06 -9.68
CA ILE A 84 6.48 -4.44 -10.15
C ILE A 84 6.62 -2.91 -10.13
N LYS A 85 6.14 -2.27 -11.19
CA LYS A 85 5.97 -0.83 -11.28
C LYS A 85 4.50 -0.56 -11.57
N LEU A 86 3.93 0.32 -10.77
CA LEU A 86 2.51 0.61 -10.72
C LEU A 86 2.30 2.07 -11.06
N GLU A 87 1.33 2.33 -11.91
CA GLU A 87 0.79 3.67 -12.11
C GLU A 87 -0.66 3.70 -11.65
N PHE A 88 -0.97 4.59 -10.72
CA PHE A 88 -2.32 4.79 -10.22
C PHE A 88 -3.13 5.71 -11.14
N PHE A 89 -4.47 5.69 -11.00
CA PHE A 89 -5.36 6.53 -11.81
C PHE A 89 -5.09 8.04 -11.66
N ASP A 90 -4.45 8.47 -10.56
CA ASP A 90 -4.08 9.85 -10.27
C ASP A 90 -2.68 10.21 -10.77
N GLY A 91 -2.00 9.31 -11.49
CA GLY A 91 -0.66 9.51 -12.04
C GLY A 91 0.48 9.25 -11.05
N GLU A 92 0.18 8.86 -9.80
CA GLU A 92 1.23 8.44 -8.87
C GLU A 92 1.90 7.15 -9.36
N ILE A 93 3.23 7.11 -9.28
CA ILE A 93 4.03 5.93 -9.63
C ILE A 93 4.65 5.32 -8.38
N MET A 94 4.55 4.00 -8.25
CA MET A 94 5.14 3.19 -7.18
C MET A 94 5.94 2.03 -7.77
N SER A 95 7.08 1.71 -7.15
CA SER A 95 7.90 0.56 -7.53
C SER A 95 8.19 -0.29 -6.30
N GLY A 96 8.22 -1.61 -6.48
CA GLY A 96 8.50 -2.54 -5.39
C GLY A 96 8.55 -4.00 -5.84
N THR A 97 8.45 -4.92 -4.90
CA THR A 97 8.28 -6.35 -5.19
C THR A 97 6.96 -6.89 -4.65
N SER A 98 6.41 -7.88 -5.36
CA SER A 98 5.24 -8.63 -4.90
C SER A 98 5.56 -10.12 -4.82
N LEU A 99 5.22 -10.76 -3.70
CA LEU A 99 5.38 -12.21 -3.51
C LEU A 99 4.19 -13.03 -4.02
N GLY A 100 3.05 -12.39 -4.32
CA GLY A 100 1.80 -13.08 -4.60
C GLY A 100 0.90 -12.36 -5.59
N TYR A 101 1.48 -11.64 -6.55
CA TYR A 101 0.73 -10.98 -7.60
C TYR A 101 -0.13 -11.98 -8.35
N ASN A 102 -1.44 -11.71 -8.43
CA ASN A 102 -2.39 -12.46 -9.21
C ASN A 102 -3.37 -11.47 -9.87
N PRO A 103 -3.44 -11.41 -11.20
CA PRO A 103 -4.26 -10.42 -11.91
C PRO A 103 -5.77 -10.62 -11.69
N ASN A 104 -6.22 -11.78 -11.22
CA ASN A 104 -7.63 -12.10 -10.99
C ASN A 104 -8.10 -11.73 -9.57
N ARG A 105 -7.21 -11.22 -8.70
CA ARG A 105 -7.58 -10.77 -7.35
C ARG A 105 -7.92 -9.28 -7.34
N LYS A 106 -8.75 -8.86 -6.38
CA LYS A 106 -9.12 -7.44 -6.16
C LYS A 106 -7.90 -6.54 -5.88
N GLY A 107 -6.83 -7.12 -5.36
CA GLY A 107 -5.59 -6.42 -5.04
C GLY A 107 -4.49 -7.38 -4.63
N PHE A 108 -3.32 -6.84 -4.33
CA PHE A 108 -2.12 -7.61 -3.97
C PHE A 108 -1.18 -6.76 -3.10
N PHE A 109 -0.28 -7.44 -2.37
CA PHE A 109 0.73 -6.76 -1.58
C PHE A 109 1.95 -6.41 -2.40
N VAL A 110 2.48 -5.21 -2.15
CA VAL A 110 3.75 -4.70 -2.65
C VAL A 110 4.62 -4.30 -1.46
N ILE A 111 5.88 -4.69 -1.49
CA ILE A 111 6.91 -4.19 -0.59
C ILE A 111 7.65 -3.09 -1.36
N PRO A 112 7.68 -1.83 -0.87
CA PRO A 112 8.40 -0.75 -1.53
C PRO A 112 9.87 -1.12 -1.78
N VAL A 113 10.44 -0.58 -2.86
CA VAL A 113 11.86 -0.79 -3.17
C VAL A 113 12.78 -0.09 -2.16
N ASP A 114 12.29 0.96 -1.52
CA ASP A 114 13.03 1.73 -0.53
C ASP A 114 12.96 1.06 0.86
N PRO A 115 14.07 0.50 1.40
CA PRO A 115 14.07 -0.12 2.72
C PRO A 115 13.87 0.87 3.87
N GLN A 116 14.16 2.16 3.64
CA GLN A 116 13.96 3.23 4.61
C GLN A 116 12.54 3.82 4.58
N SER A 117 11.70 3.40 3.61
CA SER A 117 10.29 3.78 3.56
C SER A 117 9.59 3.56 4.90
N ASN A 118 8.65 4.44 5.23
CA ASN A 118 7.75 4.24 6.36
C ASN A 118 6.77 3.07 6.13
N ASN A 119 6.62 2.62 4.89
CA ASN A 119 5.70 1.55 4.52
C ASN A 119 6.43 0.19 4.59
N ASP A 120 5.96 -0.70 5.46
CA ASP A 120 6.46 -2.08 5.53
C ASP A 120 5.94 -2.91 4.36
N ARG A 121 4.66 -2.72 4.02
CA ARG A 121 4.00 -3.29 2.84
C ARG A 121 2.75 -2.50 2.50
N ILE A 122 2.29 -2.62 1.27
CA ILE A 122 1.17 -1.86 0.75
C ILE A 122 0.22 -2.85 0.08
N TYR A 123 -1.02 -2.93 0.54
CA TYR A 123 -2.06 -3.61 -0.22
C TYR A 123 -2.61 -2.64 -1.26
N VAL A 124 -2.34 -2.92 -2.53
CA VAL A 124 -2.79 -2.11 -3.65
C VAL A 124 -4.09 -2.67 -4.19
N VAL A 125 -5.09 -1.80 -4.36
CA VAL A 125 -6.36 -2.16 -5.01
C VAL A 125 -6.16 -2.12 -6.52
N ARG A 126 -6.37 -3.25 -7.20
CA ARG A 126 -6.09 -3.38 -8.63
C ARG A 126 -6.91 -2.42 -9.48
N SER A 127 -8.17 -2.19 -9.12
CA SER A 127 -9.04 -1.25 -9.84
C SER A 127 -8.63 0.22 -9.69
N ALA A 128 -7.66 0.53 -8.82
CA ALA A 128 -7.08 1.85 -8.68
C ALA A 128 -5.86 2.08 -9.60
N LEU A 129 -5.46 1.06 -10.37
CA LEU A 129 -4.30 1.11 -11.25
C LEU A 129 -4.70 1.43 -12.68
N ARG A 130 -3.91 2.29 -13.31
CA ARG A 130 -3.95 2.59 -14.74
C ARG A 130 -3.04 1.66 -15.53
N ASP A 131 -1.84 1.40 -15.01
CA ASP A 131 -0.84 0.55 -15.66
C ASP A 131 -0.11 -0.34 -14.63
N ILE A 132 0.32 -1.52 -15.08
CA ILE A 132 1.09 -2.49 -14.30
C ILE A 132 2.20 -3.05 -15.18
N ARG A 133 3.46 -2.80 -14.79
CA ARG A 133 4.63 -3.39 -15.45
C ARG A 133 5.30 -4.38 -14.52
N LEU A 134 5.70 -5.52 -15.06
CA LEU A 134 6.18 -6.67 -14.29
C LEU A 134 7.58 -7.07 -14.75
N GLY A 135 8.38 -7.63 -13.84
CA GLY A 135 9.68 -8.20 -14.16
C GLY A 135 10.63 -7.17 -14.75
N LYS A 136 11.10 -7.41 -15.97
CA LYS A 136 12.05 -6.52 -16.66
C LYS A 136 11.43 -5.17 -17.01
N ASP A 137 10.16 -5.14 -17.39
CA ASP A 137 9.43 -3.93 -17.79
C ASP A 137 9.19 -2.97 -16.61
N ALA A 138 9.28 -3.49 -15.38
CA ALA A 138 9.23 -2.67 -14.17
C ALA A 138 10.49 -1.82 -13.94
N GLY A 139 11.63 -2.20 -14.54
CA GLY A 139 12.90 -1.48 -14.41
C GLY A 139 13.09 -0.34 -15.41
N THR A 140 12.23 -0.25 -16.43
CA THR A 140 12.20 0.82 -17.45
C THR A 140 11.25 1.95 -17.08
#